data_AF-A0A944H401-F1
#
_entry.id   AF-A0A944H401-F1
#
_cell.length_a   1.000
_cell.length_b   1.000
_cell.length_c   1.000
_cell.angle_alpha   90.00
_cell.angle_beta   90.00
_cell.angle_gamma   90.00
#
_symmetry.space_group_name_H-M   'P 1'
#
loop_
_entity.id
_entity.type
_entity.pdbx_description
1 polymer ?
#
loop_
_entity_poly.entity_id
_entity_poly.type
_entity_poly.pdbx_seq_one_letter_code
_entity_poly.pdbx_strand_id
1 'polypeptide(L)'
;MTLNTAIHQTLIYLDTCDFAPTFTELYRYLLYTEDEVTIPLLETIVRKSSSLSITHGYITLTQRTTLAERRHNSYILTETKIERDKNIFRLLSMMPGVRGVWLCNTLGWGNAHTNSDTDLCVVAKRNHLWTARLFTTALLKILKRRPGECERARAICPSFYITDACTDLGSHRIASDDIHYAFWIMQMMPLYNPELFTTWAKAQKWSRRFFTHTPYVQPTSRRIVHLSILIETLKHFFEKITPERFVKRLQMQHMPEEIIKAQPTGVVVLNDAILKLHTHDSRESVREHFYDSCRAHHVSTSLNFRS
;
A
#
# COMPACT_ATOMS: atom_id res chain seq x y z
N MET A 1 13.39 -19.57 -11.02
CA MET A 1 13.83 -18.71 -12.15
C MET A 1 15.28 -18.32 -11.87
N THR A 2 16.07 -17.97 -12.87
CA THR A 2 17.44 -17.48 -12.60
C THR A 2 17.40 -16.12 -11.90
N LEU A 3 18.42 -15.79 -11.10
CA LEU A 3 18.56 -14.48 -10.47
C LEU A 3 18.51 -13.34 -11.50
N ASN A 4 19.13 -13.51 -12.66
CA ASN A 4 19.08 -12.49 -13.72
C ASN A 4 17.63 -12.25 -14.20
N THR A 5 16.84 -13.31 -14.38
CA THR A 5 15.42 -13.19 -14.72
C THR A 5 14.63 -12.52 -13.60
N ALA A 6 14.87 -12.89 -12.34
CA ALA A 6 14.20 -12.29 -11.18
C ALA A 6 14.47 -10.78 -11.08
N ILE A 7 15.72 -10.36 -11.27
CA ILE A 7 16.12 -8.94 -11.30
C ILE A 7 15.34 -8.19 -12.38
N HIS A 8 15.34 -8.70 -13.61
CA HIS A 8 14.69 -8.02 -14.72
C HIS A 8 13.16 -7.98 -14.56
N GLN A 9 12.52 -9.08 -14.16
CA GLN A 9 11.08 -9.07 -13.88
C GLN A 9 10.72 -8.08 -12.77
N THR A 10 11.54 -8.02 -11.70
CA THR A 10 11.31 -7.06 -10.61
C THR A 10 11.42 -5.63 -11.10
N LEU A 11 12.47 -5.31 -11.86
CA LEU A 11 12.69 -3.96 -12.39
C LEU A 11 11.63 -3.55 -13.42
N ILE A 12 11.20 -4.48 -14.28
CA ILE A 12 10.13 -4.24 -15.25
C ILE A 12 8.82 -3.96 -14.52
N TYR A 13 8.45 -4.78 -13.52
CA TYR A 13 7.26 -4.52 -12.73
C TYR A 13 7.33 -3.15 -12.04
N LEU A 14 8.46 -2.79 -11.43
CA LEU A 14 8.62 -1.49 -10.79
C LEU A 14 8.56 -0.33 -11.80
N ASP A 15 9.10 -0.49 -13.02
CA ASP A 15 8.97 0.50 -14.10
C ASP A 15 7.51 0.70 -14.52
N THR A 16 6.67 -0.35 -14.55
CA THR A 16 5.22 -0.21 -14.82
C THR A 16 4.51 0.69 -13.80
N CYS A 17 5.08 0.79 -12.59
CA CYS A 17 4.58 1.64 -11.51
C CYS A 17 5.31 2.99 -11.42
N ASP A 18 6.08 3.36 -12.45
CA ASP A 18 6.97 4.53 -12.46
C ASP A 18 7.86 4.59 -11.20
N PHE A 19 8.43 3.45 -10.79
CA PHE A 19 9.26 3.33 -9.60
C PHE A 19 10.68 2.87 -9.94
N ALA A 20 11.68 3.74 -9.73
CA ALA A 20 13.09 3.35 -9.80
C ALA A 20 13.59 2.92 -8.41
N PRO A 21 13.93 1.64 -8.17
CA PRO A 21 14.44 1.20 -6.87
C PRO A 21 15.92 1.54 -6.69
N THR A 22 16.33 1.72 -5.44
CA THR A 22 17.72 1.58 -5.00
C THR A 22 18.12 0.09 -4.92
N PHE A 23 19.41 -0.22 -4.74
CA PHE A 23 19.84 -1.62 -4.53
C PHE A 23 19.20 -2.28 -3.31
N THR A 24 18.98 -1.53 -2.22
CA THR A 24 18.31 -2.04 -1.02
C THR A 24 16.84 -2.34 -1.28
N GLU A 25 16.16 -1.51 -2.08
CA GLU A 25 14.78 -1.74 -2.49
C GLU A 25 14.68 -2.90 -3.49
N LEU A 26 15.61 -3.01 -4.45
CA LEU A 26 15.68 -4.14 -5.38
C LEU A 26 15.87 -5.44 -4.62
N TYR A 27 16.82 -5.49 -3.67
CA TYR A 27 17.02 -6.65 -2.80
C TYR A 27 15.73 -7.00 -2.06
N ARG A 28 15.08 -6.02 -1.44
CA ARG A 28 13.86 -6.22 -0.66
C ARG A 28 12.68 -6.73 -1.49
N TYR A 29 12.48 -6.16 -2.67
CA TYR A 29 11.34 -6.43 -3.54
C TYR A 29 11.63 -7.47 -4.62
N LEU A 30 12.81 -8.09 -4.58
CA LEU A 30 13.22 -9.08 -5.56
C LEU A 30 12.19 -10.20 -5.64
N LEU A 31 11.64 -10.40 -6.84
CA LEU A 31 10.77 -11.52 -7.14
C LEU A 31 11.47 -12.84 -6.86
N TYR A 32 10.67 -13.87 -6.55
CA TYR A 32 11.19 -15.10 -5.99
C TYR A 32 12.18 -15.83 -6.90
N THR A 33 13.38 -16.07 -6.38
CA THR A 33 14.38 -17.00 -6.91
C THR A 33 14.84 -17.96 -5.81
N GLU A 34 15.36 -19.12 -6.20
CA GLU A 34 16.02 -20.07 -5.30
C GLU A 34 17.49 -19.72 -5.06
N ASP A 35 18.06 -18.86 -5.91
CA ASP A 35 19.45 -18.44 -5.79
C ASP A 35 19.70 -17.68 -4.48
N GLU A 36 20.88 -17.86 -3.90
CA GLU A 36 21.31 -17.04 -2.78
C GLU A 36 21.63 -15.62 -3.27
N VAL A 37 21.01 -14.62 -2.66
CA VAL A 37 21.11 -13.24 -3.10
C VAL A 37 21.76 -12.37 -2.03
N THR A 38 22.72 -11.55 -2.46
CA THR A 38 23.31 -10.48 -1.66
C THR A 38 23.31 -9.17 -2.46
N ILE A 39 23.34 -8.03 -1.77
CA ILE A 39 23.40 -6.71 -2.44
C ILE A 39 24.63 -6.59 -3.37
N PRO A 40 25.85 -6.99 -2.98
CA PRO A 40 27.01 -6.93 -3.89
C PRO A 40 26.85 -7.79 -5.15
N LEU A 41 26.18 -8.94 -5.04
CA LEU A 41 25.88 -9.79 -6.19
C LEU A 41 24.88 -9.10 -7.13
N LEU A 42 23.80 -8.51 -6.59
CA LEU A 42 22.85 -7.73 -7.37
C LEU A 42 23.55 -6.57 -8.10
N GLU A 43 24.42 -5.84 -7.41
CA GLU A 43 25.20 -4.75 -7.98
C GLU A 43 26.09 -5.21 -9.15
N THR A 44 26.77 -6.35 -8.98
CA THR A 44 27.61 -6.93 -10.03
C THR A 44 26.80 -7.28 -11.28
N ILE A 45 25.63 -7.91 -11.11
CA ILE A 45 24.77 -8.30 -12.24
C ILE A 45 24.19 -7.07 -12.93
N VAL A 46 23.65 -6.11 -12.16
CA VAL A 46 23.05 -4.89 -12.70
C VAL A 46 24.09 -4.07 -13.47
N ARG A 47 25.31 -3.90 -12.95
CA ARG A 47 26.38 -3.15 -13.63
C ARG A 47 26.88 -3.79 -14.92
N LYS A 48 26.76 -5.12 -15.06
CA LYS A 48 27.14 -5.86 -16.27
C LYS A 48 26.01 -5.93 -17.31
N SER A 49 24.79 -5.56 -16.94
CA SER A 49 23.65 -5.60 -17.85
C SER A 49 23.68 -4.41 -18.80
N SER A 50 23.45 -4.65 -20.10
CA SER A 50 23.33 -3.60 -21.11
C SER A 50 21.92 -2.96 -21.16
N SER A 51 20.92 -3.62 -20.56
CA SER A 51 19.52 -3.17 -20.54
C SER A 51 19.15 -2.37 -19.29
N LEU A 52 20.07 -2.25 -18.33
CA LEU A 52 19.87 -1.54 -17.07
C LEU A 52 20.84 -0.36 -16.94
N SER A 53 20.38 0.70 -16.29
CA SER A 53 21.17 1.89 -16.01
C SER A 53 21.09 2.26 -14.53
N ILE A 54 22.19 2.82 -14.01
CA ILE A 54 22.30 3.31 -12.65
C ILE A 54 22.49 4.83 -12.69
N THR A 55 21.59 5.58 -12.09
CA THR A 55 21.65 7.05 -12.03
C THR A 55 21.35 7.50 -10.61
N HIS A 56 22.30 8.20 -9.97
CA HIS A 56 22.20 8.65 -8.57
C HIS A 56 21.83 7.53 -7.56
N GLY A 57 22.28 6.29 -7.81
CA GLY A 57 21.98 5.13 -6.96
C GLY A 57 20.61 4.47 -7.20
N TYR A 58 19.81 4.99 -8.15
CA TYR A 58 18.58 4.36 -8.62
C TYR A 58 18.84 3.50 -9.85
N ILE A 59 18.12 2.39 -9.95
CA ILE A 59 18.22 1.42 -11.03
C ILE A 59 17.00 1.61 -11.93
N THR A 60 17.24 1.71 -13.24
CA THR A 60 16.21 1.90 -14.27
C THR A 60 16.50 1.01 -15.47
N LEU A 61 15.52 0.83 -16.35
CA LEU A 61 15.78 0.35 -17.70
C LEU A 61 16.54 1.44 -18.48
N THR A 62 17.46 1.08 -19.38
CA THR A 62 18.36 2.05 -20.06
C THR A 62 17.61 3.17 -20.80
N GLN A 63 16.41 2.89 -21.29
CA GLN A 63 15.53 3.85 -21.99
C GLN A 63 14.67 4.73 -21.06
N ARG A 64 14.80 4.58 -19.74
CA ARG A 64 13.95 5.21 -18.71
C ARG A 64 14.75 5.94 -17.62
N THR A 65 15.96 6.41 -17.92
CA THR A 65 16.87 7.02 -16.94
C THR A 65 16.30 8.25 -16.22
N THR A 66 15.40 9.00 -16.86
CA THR A 66 14.70 10.15 -16.25
C THR A 66 13.86 9.75 -15.03
N LEU A 67 13.52 8.46 -14.89
CA LEU A 67 12.78 7.93 -13.76
C LEU A 67 13.55 8.06 -12.44
N ALA A 68 14.89 8.08 -12.47
CA ALA A 68 15.71 8.27 -11.28
C ALA A 68 15.47 9.63 -10.61
N GLU A 69 15.43 10.71 -11.39
CA GLU A 69 15.14 12.06 -10.88
C GLU A 69 13.69 12.18 -10.41
N ARG A 70 12.75 11.62 -11.18
CA ARG A 70 11.34 11.57 -10.80
C ARG A 70 11.16 10.86 -9.46
N ARG A 71 11.81 9.71 -9.28
CA ARG A 71 11.79 8.93 -8.02
C ARG A 71 12.30 9.75 -6.84
N HIS A 72 13.40 10.48 -7.01
CA HIS A 72 13.96 11.34 -5.97
C HIS A 72 12.96 12.43 -5.56
N ASN A 73 12.38 13.13 -6.53
CA ASN A 73 11.38 14.18 -6.28
C ASN A 73 10.11 13.61 -5.62
N SER A 74 9.64 12.44 -6.07
CA SER A 74 8.50 11.75 -5.47
C SER A 74 8.75 11.30 -4.02
N TYR A 75 9.99 10.93 -3.68
CA TYR A 75 10.38 10.65 -2.30
C TYR A 75 10.28 11.91 -1.42
N ILE A 76 10.88 13.02 -1.86
CA ILE A 76 10.85 14.30 -1.13
C ILE A 76 9.41 14.77 -0.93
N LEU A 77 8.58 14.65 -1.97
CA LEU A 77 7.17 14.98 -1.90
C LEU A 77 6.42 14.10 -0.90
N THR A 78 6.73 12.80 -0.86
CA THR A 78 6.12 11.89 0.12
C THR A 78 6.46 12.32 1.54
N GLU A 79 7.74 12.60 1.83
CA GLU A 79 8.14 13.07 3.16
C GLU A 79 7.49 14.40 3.53
N THR A 80 7.42 15.33 2.59
CA THR A 80 6.75 16.62 2.79
C THR A 80 5.26 16.44 3.12
N LYS A 81 4.55 15.55 2.40
CA LYS A 81 3.14 15.25 2.69
C LYS A 81 2.97 14.59 4.06
N ILE A 82 3.85 13.65 4.42
CA ILE A 82 3.80 12.98 5.73
C ILE A 82 3.99 13.97 6.87
N GLU A 83 5.00 14.84 6.78
CA GLU A 83 5.27 15.82 7.83
C GLU A 83 4.16 16.87 7.93
N ARG A 84 3.67 17.38 6.78
CA ARG A 84 2.55 18.33 6.71
C ARG A 84 1.30 17.81 7.42
N ASP A 85 0.95 16.55 7.20
CA ASP A 85 -0.31 15.96 7.67
C ASP A 85 -0.17 15.13 8.95
N LYS A 86 1.01 15.14 9.58
CA LYS A 86 1.34 14.37 10.79
C LYS A 86 0.33 14.55 11.92
N ASN A 87 -0.14 15.78 12.15
CA ASN A 87 -1.14 16.07 13.17
C ASN A 87 -2.51 15.47 12.83
N ILE A 88 -2.88 15.42 11.54
CA ILE A 88 -4.13 14.78 11.11
C ILE A 88 -4.03 13.27 11.27
N PHE A 89 -2.90 12.66 10.91
CA PHE A 89 -2.68 11.22 11.15
C PHE A 89 -2.71 10.88 12.65
N ARG A 90 -2.18 11.76 13.50
CA ARG A 90 -2.29 11.63 14.95
C ARG A 90 -3.75 11.65 15.39
N LEU A 91 -4.55 12.64 14.96
CA LEU A 91 -5.97 12.71 15.29
C LEU A 91 -6.76 11.50 14.77
N LEU A 92 -6.49 11.03 13.55
CA LEU A 92 -7.10 9.83 12.99
C LEU A 92 -6.80 8.59 13.85
N SER A 93 -5.57 8.47 14.35
CA SER A 93 -5.15 7.35 15.21
C SER A 93 -5.88 7.35 16.57
N MET A 94 -6.33 8.53 17.02
CA MET A 94 -7.10 8.69 18.25
C MET A 94 -8.59 8.34 18.09
N MET A 95 -9.08 8.10 16.86
CA MET A 95 -10.50 7.86 16.63
C MET A 95 -10.96 6.51 17.20
N PRO A 96 -12.20 6.42 17.74
CA PRO A 96 -12.77 5.18 18.25
C PRO A 96 -12.75 4.05 17.23
N GLY A 97 -12.39 2.85 17.66
CA GLY A 97 -12.28 1.68 16.79
C GLY A 97 -10.99 1.60 16.00
N VAL A 98 -10.18 2.67 15.86
CA VAL A 98 -8.92 2.64 15.10
C VAL A 98 -7.81 1.94 15.90
N ARG A 99 -7.18 0.94 15.27
CA ARG A 99 -6.03 0.18 15.78
C ARG A 99 -4.77 0.40 14.96
N GLY A 100 -4.89 0.83 13.71
CA GLY A 100 -3.78 1.16 12.83
C GLY A 100 -4.18 2.19 11.76
N VAL A 101 -3.22 3.00 11.34
CA VAL A 101 -3.36 3.95 10.23
C VAL A 101 -2.14 3.79 9.35
N TRP A 102 -2.33 3.31 8.12
CA TRP A 102 -1.25 2.96 7.21
C TRP A 102 -1.42 3.72 5.89
N LEU A 103 -0.34 4.28 5.35
CA LEU A 103 -0.32 4.83 4.00
C LEU A 103 -0.33 3.69 3.00
N CYS A 104 -1.10 3.84 1.93
CA CYS A 104 -1.16 2.86 0.84
C CYS A 104 -0.99 3.57 -0.52
N ASN A 105 -1.08 2.81 -1.60
CA ASN A 105 -0.82 3.29 -2.97
C ASN A 105 0.55 4.00 -3.06
N THR A 106 0.64 5.01 -3.93
CA THR A 106 1.89 5.70 -4.25
C THR A 106 2.58 6.34 -3.04
N LEU A 107 1.83 6.82 -2.03
CA LEU A 107 2.43 7.35 -0.80
C LEU A 107 3.03 6.25 0.09
N GLY A 108 2.37 5.08 0.18
CA GLY A 108 2.95 3.93 0.89
C GLY A 108 4.30 3.51 0.32
N TRP A 109 4.46 3.63 -1.00
CA TRP A 109 5.66 3.29 -1.73
C TRP A 109 6.78 4.34 -1.62
N GLY A 110 6.50 5.53 -1.06
CA GLY A 110 7.44 6.65 -1.16
C GLY A 110 7.52 7.24 -2.57
N ASN A 111 6.48 7.07 -3.39
CA ASN A 111 6.41 7.45 -4.80
C ASN A 111 5.28 8.45 -5.11
N ALA A 112 5.01 9.41 -4.21
CA ALA A 112 3.91 10.35 -4.36
C ALA A 112 3.93 11.16 -5.67
N HIS A 113 2.75 11.55 -6.14
CA HIS A 113 2.58 12.49 -7.25
C HIS A 113 2.09 13.85 -6.76
N THR A 114 2.46 14.90 -7.49
CA THR A 114 2.21 16.31 -7.11
C THR A 114 0.74 16.59 -6.85
N ASN A 115 -0.15 16.05 -7.70
CA ASN A 115 -1.60 16.26 -7.59
C ASN A 115 -2.38 15.00 -7.14
N SER A 116 -1.78 14.15 -6.31
CA SER A 116 -2.47 12.99 -5.72
C SER A 116 -2.94 13.28 -4.30
N ASP A 117 -4.09 12.72 -3.94
CA ASP A 117 -4.56 12.59 -2.58
C ASP A 117 -3.70 11.58 -1.79
N THR A 118 -3.90 11.58 -0.47
CA THR A 118 -3.26 10.65 0.47
C THR A 118 -4.23 9.51 0.80
N ASP A 119 -3.97 8.33 0.25
CA ASP A 119 -4.77 7.14 0.53
C ASP A 119 -4.33 6.45 1.83
N LEU A 120 -5.31 6.12 2.66
CA LEU A 120 -5.10 5.43 3.93
C LEU A 120 -5.81 4.09 3.97
N CYS A 121 -5.08 3.09 4.46
CA CYS A 121 -5.62 1.87 5.03
C CYS A 121 -5.80 2.07 6.54
N VAL A 122 -7.04 2.03 7.03
CA VAL A 122 -7.36 2.10 8.45
C VAL A 122 -7.64 0.70 8.98
N VAL A 123 -6.87 0.27 9.98
CA VAL A 123 -7.13 -0.99 10.68
C VAL A 123 -8.04 -0.70 11.86
N ALA A 124 -9.21 -1.32 11.87
CA ALA A 124 -10.19 -1.20 12.92
C ALA A 124 -10.16 -2.40 13.86
N LYS A 125 -10.60 -2.21 15.10
CA LYS A 125 -10.90 -3.31 16.02
C LYS A 125 -12.02 -4.17 15.43
N ARG A 126 -11.94 -5.50 15.60
CA ARG A 126 -13.05 -6.43 15.29
C ARG A 126 -14.39 -5.89 15.84
N ASN A 127 -15.43 -5.95 15.00
CA ASN A 127 -16.79 -5.46 15.28
C ASN A 127 -16.93 -3.93 15.46
N HIS A 128 -15.93 -3.13 15.08
CA HIS A 128 -15.96 -1.66 15.16
C HIS A 128 -15.48 -0.99 13.85
N LEU A 129 -15.60 -1.70 12.73
CA LEU A 129 -15.15 -1.24 11.41
C LEU A 129 -15.92 0.00 10.95
N TRP A 130 -17.25 -0.04 11.12
CA TRP A 130 -18.14 1.06 10.75
C TRP A 130 -18.02 2.23 11.72
N THR A 131 -17.80 1.95 13.00
CA THR A 131 -17.44 2.96 14.01
C THR A 131 -16.16 3.69 13.62
N ALA A 132 -15.08 2.95 13.32
CA ALA A 132 -13.82 3.54 12.88
C ALA A 132 -14.02 4.43 11.65
N ARG A 133 -14.72 3.92 10.62
CA ARG A 133 -15.04 4.68 9.42
C ARG A 133 -15.84 5.95 9.71
N LEU A 134 -16.84 5.88 10.58
CA LEU A 134 -17.68 7.02 10.93
C LEU A 134 -16.81 8.15 11.49
N PHE A 135 -16.01 7.86 12.52
CA PHE A 135 -15.21 8.87 13.21
C PHE A 135 -14.07 9.42 12.35
N THR A 136 -13.35 8.57 11.61
CA THR A 136 -12.30 9.05 10.69
C THR A 136 -12.88 9.90 9.56
N THR A 137 -14.00 9.49 8.97
CA THR A 137 -14.66 10.25 7.90
C THR A 137 -15.24 11.56 8.42
N ALA A 138 -15.86 11.56 9.61
CA ALA A 138 -16.39 12.75 10.24
C ALA A 138 -15.29 13.76 10.58
N LEU A 139 -14.17 13.30 11.15
CA LEU A 139 -13.00 14.14 11.41
C LEU A 139 -12.51 14.81 10.13
N LEU A 140 -12.29 14.04 9.07
CA LEU A 140 -11.80 14.59 7.79
C LEU A 140 -12.81 15.55 7.15
N LYS A 141 -14.11 15.29 7.28
CA LYS A 141 -15.17 16.18 6.81
C LYS A 141 -15.18 17.51 7.58
N ILE A 142 -15.05 17.47 8.91
CA ILE A 142 -14.96 18.67 9.75
C ILE A 142 -13.74 19.51 9.36
N LEU A 143 -12.61 18.86 9.09
CA LEU A 143 -11.38 19.52 8.67
C LEU A 143 -11.38 19.93 7.18
N LYS A 144 -12.43 19.60 6.41
CA LYS A 144 -12.52 19.77 4.95
C LYS A 144 -11.32 19.15 4.21
N ARG A 145 -10.89 17.98 4.65
CA ARG A 145 -9.73 17.25 4.10
C ARG A 145 -10.12 16.04 3.27
N ARG A 146 -11.40 15.83 2.95
CA ARG A 146 -11.81 14.75 2.04
C ARG A 146 -11.59 15.14 0.57
N PRO A 147 -11.49 14.15 -0.33
CA PRO A 147 -11.55 14.42 -1.77
C PRO A 147 -12.80 15.24 -2.13
N GLY A 148 -12.61 16.30 -2.92
CA GLY A 148 -13.67 17.23 -3.32
C GLY A 148 -13.94 18.39 -2.34
N GLU A 149 -13.38 18.36 -1.13
CA GLU A 149 -13.55 19.44 -0.13
C GLU A 149 -12.34 20.39 -0.04
N CYS A 150 -11.22 20.02 -0.68
CA CYS A 150 -10.00 20.81 -0.77
C CYS A 150 -9.21 20.46 -2.04
N GLU A 151 -8.07 21.12 -2.26
CA GLU A 151 -7.12 20.75 -3.31
C GLU A 151 -6.75 19.27 -3.23
N ARG A 152 -6.74 18.58 -4.38
CA ARG A 152 -6.49 17.12 -4.44
C ARG A 152 -5.17 16.73 -3.77
N ALA A 153 -4.11 17.53 -3.94
CA ALA A 153 -2.80 17.34 -3.28
C ALA A 153 -2.84 17.41 -1.73
N ARG A 154 -3.93 17.92 -1.14
CA ARG A 154 -4.17 18.04 0.30
C ARG A 154 -5.29 17.11 0.78
N ALA A 155 -6.04 16.48 -0.11
CA ALA A 155 -7.08 15.55 0.28
C ALA A 155 -6.48 14.28 0.91
N ILE A 156 -7.19 13.73 1.90
CA ILE A 156 -6.89 12.48 2.58
C ILE A 156 -8.10 11.58 2.40
N CYS A 157 -7.88 10.42 1.80
CA CYS A 157 -8.92 9.45 1.52
C CYS A 157 -8.66 8.17 2.33
N PRO A 158 -9.44 7.89 3.38
CA PRO A 158 -9.41 6.57 4.00
C PRO A 158 -10.23 5.62 3.13
N SER A 159 -9.60 5.12 2.06
CA SER A 159 -10.24 4.36 1.00
C SER A 159 -10.30 2.86 1.26
N PHE A 160 -9.48 2.37 2.20
CA PHE A 160 -9.44 0.98 2.60
C PHE A 160 -9.56 0.85 4.13
N TYR A 161 -10.47 0.00 4.59
CA TYR A 161 -10.58 -0.38 5.98
C TYR A 161 -10.51 -1.89 6.11
N ILE A 162 -9.77 -2.36 7.10
CA ILE A 162 -9.72 -3.78 7.47
C ILE A 162 -9.86 -3.91 8.97
N THR A 163 -10.35 -5.04 9.45
CA THR A 163 -10.33 -5.35 10.88
C THR A 163 -8.99 -5.97 11.28
N ASP A 164 -8.60 -5.83 12.55
CA ASP A 164 -7.48 -6.54 13.18
C ASP A 164 -7.65 -8.08 13.18
N ALA A 165 -8.85 -8.54 12.84
CA ALA A 165 -9.20 -9.93 12.59
C ALA A 165 -8.85 -10.43 11.19
N CYS A 166 -8.58 -9.53 10.25
CA CYS A 166 -8.39 -9.84 8.84
C CYS A 166 -6.95 -10.30 8.61
N THR A 167 -6.70 -11.59 8.86
CA THR A 167 -5.36 -12.18 8.85
C THR A 167 -4.85 -12.54 7.46
N ASP A 168 -5.72 -12.73 6.47
CA ASP A 168 -5.33 -13.13 5.11
C ASP A 168 -6.25 -12.45 4.08
N LEU A 169 -5.67 -11.77 3.09
CA LEU A 169 -6.38 -11.11 1.99
C LEU A 169 -6.29 -11.86 0.65
N GLY A 170 -5.74 -13.07 0.63
CA GLY A 170 -5.42 -13.81 -0.58
C GLY A 170 -6.63 -14.22 -1.41
N SER A 171 -7.80 -14.36 -0.78
CA SER A 171 -9.07 -14.59 -1.47
C SER A 171 -9.54 -13.40 -2.31
N HIS A 172 -8.95 -12.21 -2.11
CA HIS A 172 -9.29 -10.99 -2.86
C HIS A 172 -8.41 -10.77 -4.10
N ARG A 173 -7.46 -11.68 -4.39
CA ARG A 173 -6.68 -11.65 -5.63
C ARG A 173 -7.61 -11.80 -6.84
N ILE A 174 -7.28 -11.12 -7.93
CA ILE A 174 -7.98 -11.34 -9.21
C ILE A 174 -7.44 -12.54 -9.98
N ALA A 175 -6.20 -12.97 -9.69
CA ALA A 175 -5.56 -14.10 -10.32
C ALA A 175 -4.50 -14.73 -9.40
N SER A 176 -4.02 -15.94 -9.72
CA SER A 176 -2.95 -16.59 -8.93
C SER A 176 -1.63 -15.80 -8.94
N ASP A 177 -1.41 -15.07 -10.02
CA ASP A 177 -0.25 -14.25 -10.35
C ASP A 177 -0.51 -12.75 -10.15
N ASP A 178 -1.43 -12.37 -9.25
CA ASP A 178 -1.76 -10.96 -8.91
C ASP A 178 -0.59 -10.25 -8.21
N ILE A 179 0.45 -9.98 -8.99
CA ILE A 179 1.71 -9.34 -8.61
C ILE A 179 1.46 -7.93 -8.06
N HIS A 180 0.54 -7.19 -8.70
CA HIS A 180 0.23 -5.84 -8.25
C HIS A 180 -0.31 -5.83 -6.82
N TYR A 181 -1.22 -6.76 -6.51
CA TYR A 181 -1.77 -6.86 -5.16
C TYR A 181 -0.74 -7.36 -4.14
N ALA A 182 0.18 -8.26 -4.53
CA ALA A 182 1.26 -8.71 -3.67
C ALA A 182 2.19 -7.56 -3.25
N PHE A 183 2.58 -6.70 -4.20
CA PHE A 183 3.37 -5.49 -3.93
C PHE A 183 2.57 -4.46 -3.11
N TRP A 184 1.32 -4.20 -3.50
CA TRP A 184 0.46 -3.21 -2.84
C TRP A 184 0.31 -3.47 -1.34
N ILE A 185 0.08 -4.73 -0.96
CA ILE A 185 -0.01 -5.15 0.45
C ILE A 185 1.31 -4.93 1.20
N MET A 186 2.43 -5.31 0.58
CA MET A 186 3.73 -5.34 1.25
C MET A 186 4.40 -3.98 1.36
N GLN A 187 3.98 -3.02 0.54
CA GLN A 187 4.49 -1.66 0.51
C GLN A 187 3.59 -0.65 1.21
N MET A 188 2.59 -1.12 1.98
CA MET A 188 1.91 -0.22 2.91
C MET A 188 2.90 0.27 3.99
N MET A 189 2.75 1.52 4.40
CA MET A 189 3.62 2.14 5.41
C MET A 189 2.82 2.47 6.66
N PRO A 190 3.01 1.75 7.78
CA PRO A 190 2.25 2.01 8.99
C PRO A 190 2.70 3.32 9.64
N LEU A 191 1.79 4.26 9.86
CA LEU A 191 2.04 5.48 10.64
C LEU A 191 1.65 5.29 12.11
N TYR A 192 0.71 4.39 12.39
CA TYR A 192 0.28 4.03 13.73
C TYR A 192 0.20 2.51 13.88
N ASN A 193 0.73 2.02 15.01
CA ASN A 193 0.82 0.61 15.39
C ASN A 193 1.60 -0.26 14.37
N PRO A 194 2.91 0.01 14.17
CA PRO A 194 3.77 -0.77 13.28
C PRO A 194 3.91 -2.26 13.69
N GLU A 195 3.75 -2.57 14.97
CA GLU A 195 3.77 -3.94 15.49
C GLU A 195 2.58 -4.76 14.95
N LEU A 196 1.39 -4.13 14.88
CA LEU A 196 0.20 -4.73 14.25
C LEU A 196 0.44 -4.98 12.77
N PHE A 197 1.04 -4.02 12.04
CA PHE A 197 1.40 -4.21 10.64
C PHE A 197 2.36 -5.37 10.45
N THR A 198 3.37 -5.52 11.31
CA THR A 198 4.31 -6.65 11.27
C THR A 198 3.60 -7.99 11.41
N THR A 199 2.69 -8.08 12.37
CA THR A 199 1.91 -9.30 12.63
C THR A 199 1.00 -9.62 11.45
N TRP A 200 0.34 -8.59 10.91
CA TRP A 200 -0.54 -8.70 9.76
C TRP A 200 0.22 -9.10 8.48
N ALA A 201 1.35 -8.46 8.18
CA ALA A 201 2.15 -8.74 6.99
C ALA A 201 2.73 -10.17 7.01
N LYS A 202 3.09 -10.69 8.19
CA LYS A 202 3.46 -12.12 8.36
C LYS A 202 2.31 -13.07 8.03
N ALA A 203 1.08 -12.67 8.34
CA ALA A 203 -0.11 -13.47 8.08
C ALA A 203 -0.51 -13.50 6.59
N GLN A 204 -0.06 -12.54 5.78
CA GLN A 204 -0.20 -12.53 4.31
C GLN A 204 0.74 -13.53 3.64
N LYS A 205 0.60 -14.81 3.96
CA LYS A 205 1.47 -15.89 3.46
C LYS A 205 1.51 -15.91 1.94
N TRP A 206 0.36 -15.71 1.30
CA TRP A 206 0.21 -15.78 -0.14
C TRP A 206 1.07 -14.75 -0.89
N SER A 207 1.16 -13.51 -0.42
CA SER A 207 1.89 -12.44 -1.12
C SER A 207 3.38 -12.58 -0.89
N ARG A 208 3.79 -13.08 0.29
CA ARG A 208 5.20 -13.39 0.57
C ARG A 208 5.79 -14.41 -0.39
N ARG A 209 4.97 -15.25 -1.04
CA ARG A 209 5.45 -16.24 -2.03
C ARG A 209 5.99 -15.61 -3.30
N PHE A 210 5.64 -14.35 -3.59
CA PHE A 210 6.14 -13.61 -4.75
C PHE A 210 7.58 -13.13 -4.59
N PHE A 211 8.10 -13.07 -3.35
CA PHE A 211 9.36 -12.40 -3.04
C PHE A 211 10.41 -13.36 -2.52
N THR A 212 11.68 -13.11 -2.88
CA THR A 212 12.84 -13.84 -2.35
C THR A 212 13.04 -13.52 -0.86
N HIS A 213 12.91 -12.24 -0.51
CA HIS A 213 13.12 -11.73 0.84
C HIS A 213 11.81 -11.28 1.49
N THR A 214 11.87 -10.86 2.75
CA THR A 214 10.71 -10.24 3.41
C THR A 214 10.58 -8.80 2.90
N PRO A 215 9.51 -8.46 2.17
CA PRO A 215 9.46 -7.22 1.39
C PRO A 215 9.01 -6.00 2.21
N TYR A 216 8.52 -6.17 3.44
CA TYR A 216 8.00 -5.08 4.26
C TYR A 216 9.06 -4.55 5.24
N VAL A 217 8.95 -3.26 5.61
CA VAL A 217 9.89 -2.58 6.52
C VAL A 217 9.16 -1.79 7.57
N GLN A 218 9.78 -1.67 8.74
CA GLN A 218 9.30 -0.78 9.78
C GLN A 218 9.57 0.68 9.40
N PRO A 219 8.58 1.57 9.56
CA PRO A 219 8.78 2.99 9.39
C PRO A 219 9.87 3.50 10.35
N THR A 220 10.54 4.59 9.96
CA THR A 220 11.43 5.30 10.88
C THR A 220 10.62 5.91 12.02
N SER A 221 11.22 6.00 13.22
CA SER A 221 10.54 6.49 14.43
C SER A 221 9.87 7.86 14.26
N ARG A 222 10.47 8.74 13.44
CA ARG A 222 9.92 10.07 13.13
C ARG A 222 8.53 10.06 12.50
N ARG A 223 8.17 8.98 11.78
CA ARG A 223 6.89 8.80 11.09
C ARG A 223 5.83 8.13 11.98
N ILE A 224 6.24 7.55 13.10
CA ILE A 224 5.34 6.78 13.98
C ILE A 224 4.58 7.72 14.91
N VAL A 225 3.28 7.50 14.99
CA VAL A 225 2.38 8.12 15.96
C VAL A 225 2.33 7.26 17.22
N HIS A 226 2.68 7.86 18.36
CA HIS A 226 2.49 7.27 19.67
C HIS A 226 1.33 7.96 20.41
N LEU A 227 0.42 7.16 20.94
CA LEU A 227 -0.72 7.61 21.75
C LEU A 227 -0.47 7.35 23.24
N SER A 228 -1.05 8.17 24.10
CA SER A 228 -1.01 7.97 25.55
C SER A 228 -2.11 7.00 26.00
N ILE A 229 -1.94 6.38 27.16
CA ILE A 229 -2.90 5.43 27.75
C ILE A 229 -4.28 6.06 27.94
N LEU A 230 -4.35 7.36 28.31
CA LEU A 230 -5.62 8.08 28.47
C LEU A 230 -6.45 8.09 27.18
N ILE A 231 -5.79 8.29 26.03
CA ILE A 231 -6.45 8.29 24.72
C ILE A 231 -6.99 6.89 24.40
N GLU A 232 -6.24 5.83 24.71
CA GLU A 232 -6.70 4.45 24.50
C GLU A 232 -7.94 4.14 25.36
N THR A 233 -7.98 4.60 26.61
CA THR A 233 -9.17 4.48 27.47
C THR A 233 -10.37 5.22 26.89
N LEU A 234 -10.17 6.43 26.36
CA LEU A 234 -11.23 7.22 25.74
C LEU A 234 -11.78 6.53 24.47
N LYS A 235 -10.90 5.96 23.64
CA LYS A 235 -11.29 5.16 22.47
C LYS A 235 -12.20 4.01 22.89
N HIS A 236 -11.83 3.27 23.94
CA HIS A 236 -12.64 2.17 24.45
C HIS A 236 -14.01 2.57 25.00
N PHE A 237 -14.11 3.75 25.61
CA PHE A 237 -15.41 4.29 26.04
C PHE A 237 -16.32 4.53 24.83
N PHE A 238 -15.84 5.26 23.82
CA PHE A 238 -16.61 5.55 22.60
C PHE A 238 -16.94 4.30 21.78
N GLU A 239 -16.04 3.31 21.75
CA GLU A 239 -16.28 1.99 21.15
C GLU A 239 -17.51 1.31 21.79
N LYS A 240 -17.64 1.35 23.12
CA LYS A 240 -18.74 0.68 23.84
C LYS A 240 -20.10 1.36 23.65
N ILE A 241 -20.11 2.69 23.60
CA ILE A 241 -21.38 3.44 23.49
C ILE A 241 -21.86 3.58 22.05
N THR A 242 -21.01 3.32 21.06
CA THR A 242 -21.39 3.46 19.64
C THR A 242 -22.03 2.17 19.13
N PRO A 243 -23.33 2.15 18.77
CA PRO A 243 -23.99 0.94 18.30
C PRO A 243 -23.58 0.61 16.85
N GLU A 244 -22.57 -0.25 16.67
CA GLU A 244 -21.99 -0.63 15.37
C GLU A 244 -23.05 -0.97 14.30
N ARG A 245 -24.06 -1.78 14.63
CA ARG A 245 -25.12 -2.18 13.68
C ARG A 245 -25.93 -1.00 13.16
N PHE A 246 -26.21 -0.03 14.03
CA PHE A 246 -26.94 1.18 13.67
C PHE A 246 -26.07 2.10 12.82
N VAL A 247 -24.81 2.30 13.22
CA VAL A 247 -23.84 3.10 12.47
C VAL A 247 -23.56 2.52 11.07
N LYS A 248 -23.48 1.19 10.95
CA LYS A 248 -23.42 0.50 9.65
C LYS A 248 -24.65 0.82 8.81
N ARG A 249 -25.85 0.65 9.35
CA ARG A 249 -27.11 0.90 8.63
C ARG A 249 -27.16 2.33 8.09
N LEU A 250 -26.85 3.32 8.93
CA LEU A 250 -26.82 4.72 8.52
C LEU A 250 -25.81 4.99 7.40
N GLN A 251 -24.58 4.46 7.53
CA GLN A 251 -23.56 4.66 6.50
C GLN A 251 -23.89 3.96 5.18
N MET A 252 -24.52 2.79 5.23
CA MET A 252 -24.99 2.09 4.03
C MET A 252 -26.11 2.85 3.31
N GLN A 253 -27.02 3.49 4.04
CA GLN A 253 -28.08 4.33 3.45
C GLN A 253 -27.55 5.58 2.75
N HIS A 254 -26.40 6.12 3.22
CA HIS A 254 -25.77 7.31 2.66
C HIS A 254 -24.56 6.98 1.76
N MET A 255 -24.37 5.71 1.42
CA MET A 255 -23.27 5.30 0.55
C MET A 255 -23.53 5.80 -0.88
N PRO A 256 -22.54 6.40 -1.56
CA PRO A 256 -22.70 6.81 -2.96
C PRO A 256 -23.16 5.66 -3.86
N GLU A 257 -24.07 5.94 -4.79
CA GLU A 257 -24.61 4.93 -5.70
C GLU A 257 -23.53 4.20 -6.50
N GLU A 258 -22.49 4.93 -6.93
CA GLU A 258 -21.37 4.38 -7.69
C GLU A 258 -20.66 3.25 -6.94
N ILE A 259 -20.49 3.39 -5.61
CA ILE A 259 -19.86 2.37 -4.75
C ILE A 259 -20.77 1.14 -4.65
N ILE A 260 -22.07 1.34 -4.47
CA ILE A 260 -23.04 0.24 -4.38
C ILE A 260 -23.13 -0.53 -5.71
N LYS A 261 -23.18 0.19 -6.84
CA LYS A 261 -23.22 -0.39 -8.19
C LYS A 261 -21.92 -1.13 -8.55
N ALA A 262 -20.78 -0.75 -7.97
CA ALA A 262 -19.50 -1.44 -8.16
C ALA A 262 -19.28 -2.64 -7.23
N GLN A 263 -20.16 -2.90 -6.26
CA GLN A 263 -20.00 -4.04 -5.35
C GLN A 263 -20.10 -5.42 -6.04
N PRO A 264 -21.05 -5.67 -6.97
CA PRO A 264 -21.17 -6.98 -7.63
C PRO A 264 -19.97 -7.38 -8.48
N THR A 265 -19.14 -6.43 -8.92
CA THR A 265 -17.94 -6.71 -9.72
C THR A 265 -16.76 -7.21 -8.87
N GLY A 266 -16.86 -7.15 -7.54
CA GLY A 266 -15.78 -7.48 -6.61
C GLY A 266 -14.70 -6.41 -6.49
N VAL A 267 -14.81 -5.31 -7.25
CA VAL A 267 -13.91 -4.16 -7.15
C VAL A 267 -14.09 -3.44 -5.82
N VAL A 268 -15.34 -3.26 -5.40
CA VAL A 268 -15.73 -2.75 -4.08
C VAL A 268 -16.06 -3.92 -3.15
N VAL A 269 -15.56 -3.84 -1.92
CA VAL A 269 -15.87 -4.82 -0.87
C VAL A 269 -16.55 -4.07 0.27
N LEU A 270 -17.76 -4.48 0.65
CA LEU A 270 -18.51 -3.90 1.77
C LEU A 270 -18.99 -5.04 2.69
N ASN A 271 -18.21 -5.35 3.72
CA ASN A 271 -18.61 -6.29 4.76
C ASN A 271 -18.09 -5.85 6.14
N ASP A 272 -18.29 -6.66 7.18
CA ASP A 272 -17.94 -6.30 8.56
C ASP A 272 -16.45 -6.52 8.91
N ALA A 273 -15.67 -7.04 7.96
CA ALA A 273 -14.23 -7.26 8.10
C ALA A 273 -13.38 -6.35 7.20
N ILE A 274 -13.90 -5.95 6.03
CA ILE A 274 -13.19 -5.20 4.99
C ILE A 274 -14.15 -4.20 4.33
N LEU A 275 -13.68 -2.95 4.18
CA LEU A 275 -14.27 -1.95 3.29
C LEU A 275 -13.22 -1.51 2.25
N LYS A 276 -13.42 -1.87 0.98
CA LYS A 276 -12.64 -1.36 -0.16
C LYS A 276 -13.57 -0.46 -0.97
N LEU A 277 -13.29 0.84 -0.96
CA LEU A 277 -14.24 1.86 -1.45
C LEU A 277 -13.87 2.45 -2.83
N HIS A 278 -12.72 2.09 -3.40
CA HIS A 278 -12.38 2.48 -4.77
C HIS A 278 -13.22 1.70 -5.78
N THR A 279 -13.81 2.41 -6.73
CA THR A 279 -14.64 1.87 -7.81
C THR A 279 -13.84 1.51 -9.06
N HIS A 280 -12.57 1.90 -9.14
CA HIS A 280 -11.66 1.56 -10.21
C HIS A 280 -10.62 0.55 -9.73
N ASP A 281 -10.40 -0.51 -10.51
CA ASP A 281 -9.41 -1.54 -10.22
C ASP A 281 -8.42 -1.64 -11.38
N SER A 282 -7.19 -1.20 -11.13
CA SER A 282 -6.11 -1.19 -12.13
C SER A 282 -5.29 -2.48 -12.12
N ARG A 283 -5.65 -3.48 -11.30
CA ARG A 283 -4.80 -4.69 -11.15
C ARG A 283 -4.65 -5.46 -12.45
N GLU A 284 -5.72 -5.61 -13.23
CA GLU A 284 -5.66 -6.36 -14.49
C GLU A 284 -4.81 -5.61 -15.52
N SER A 285 -5.03 -4.30 -15.68
CA SER A 285 -4.26 -3.50 -16.65
C SER A 285 -2.76 -3.42 -16.28
N VAL A 286 -2.43 -3.29 -14.99
CA VAL A 286 -1.03 -3.33 -14.52
C VAL A 286 -0.41 -4.70 -14.78
N ARG A 287 -1.15 -5.78 -14.54
CA ARG A 287 -0.70 -7.15 -14.78
C ARG A 287 -0.45 -7.42 -16.27
N GLU A 288 -1.36 -7.01 -17.15
CA GLU A 288 -1.18 -7.10 -18.60
C GLU A 288 0.04 -6.29 -19.06
N HIS A 289 0.15 -5.03 -18.62
CA HIS A 289 1.26 -4.15 -18.97
C HIS A 289 2.61 -4.71 -18.51
N PHE A 290 2.67 -5.33 -17.33
CA PHE A 290 3.85 -6.04 -16.85
C PHE A 290 4.27 -7.17 -17.81
N TYR A 291 3.33 -8.01 -18.23
CA TYR A 291 3.64 -9.13 -19.13
C TYR A 291 4.00 -8.67 -20.54
N ASP A 292 3.35 -7.63 -21.07
CA ASP A 292 3.73 -7.00 -22.33
C ASP A 292 5.15 -6.45 -22.27
N SER A 293 5.50 -5.79 -21.16
CA SER A 293 6.84 -5.24 -20.95
C SER A 293 7.90 -6.35 -20.84
N CYS A 294 7.59 -7.46 -20.17
CA CYS A 294 8.47 -8.63 -20.16
C CYS A 294 8.73 -9.16 -21.58
N ARG A 295 7.68 -9.30 -22.41
CA ARG A 295 7.83 -9.72 -23.81
C ARG A 295 8.70 -8.75 -24.61
N ALA A 296 8.43 -7.45 -24.50
CA ALA A 296 9.19 -6.41 -25.18
C ALA A 296 10.69 -6.45 -24.83
N HIS A 297 11.03 -6.77 -23.58
CA HIS A 297 12.41 -6.88 -23.10
C HIS A 297 13.01 -8.30 -23.20
N HIS A 298 12.30 -9.25 -23.80
CA HIS A 298 12.75 -10.64 -24.00
C HIS A 298 13.05 -11.34 -22.67
N VAL A 299 12.28 -11.00 -21.64
CA VAL A 299 12.33 -11.59 -20.30
C VAL A 299 11.19 -12.59 -20.17
N SER A 300 11.44 -13.74 -19.51
CA SER A 300 10.39 -14.75 -19.28
C SER A 300 9.17 -14.12 -18.61
N THR A 301 7.97 -14.56 -19.00
CA THR A 301 6.70 -14.20 -18.35
C THR A 301 6.29 -15.19 -17.25
N SER A 302 7.03 -16.29 -17.07
CA SER A 302 6.75 -17.24 -15.97
C SER A 302 7.15 -16.62 -14.63
N LEU A 303 6.20 -16.42 -13.74
CA LEU A 303 6.48 -16.12 -12.34
C LEU A 303 6.68 -17.42 -11.56
N ASN A 304 7.73 -17.46 -10.73
CA ASN A 304 7.92 -18.52 -9.75
C ASN A 304 7.39 -18.03 -8.41
N PHE A 305 6.83 -18.95 -7.64
CA PHE A 305 6.35 -18.68 -6.29
C PHE A 305 7.08 -19.60 -5.32
N ARG A 306 7.46 -19.05 -4.16
CA ARG A 306 7.95 -19.86 -3.06
C ARG A 306 6.91 -20.92 -2.70
N SER A 307 7.36 -22.15 -2.48
CA SER A 307 6.53 -23.23 -1.92
C SER A 307 5.94 -22.81 -0.58
#